data_AF-A0A7K1FWG5-F1
#
_entry.id   AF-A0A7K1FWG5-F1
#
_cell.length_a   1.000
_cell.length_b   1.000
_cell.length_c   1.000
_cell.angle_alpha   90.00
_cell.angle_beta   90.00
_cell.angle_gamma   90.00
#
_symmetry.space_group_name_H-M   'P 1'
#
loop_
_entity.id
_entity.type
_entity.pdbx_description
1 polymer ?
#
loop_
_entity_poly.entity_id
_entity_poly.type
_entity_poly.pdbx_seq_one_letter_code
_entity_poly.pdbx_strand_id
1 'polypeptide(L)'
;MNTATKPRHIGRNISRIRELRGMKQEALAQAIGTSQQAISGIEGSETIDMEKLSEVAKALGVTIEAIENFSEESVLNFFNNFYDNSANNGAQGSSNNNILNFNPLDKVVELYERLVQAEKEKVEYLEKLLKGK
;
A
#
# COMPACT_ATOMS: atom_id res chain seq x y z
N MET A 1 -29.21 10.95 -16.78
CA MET A 1 -28.85 10.86 -15.34
C MET A 1 -28.07 12.11 -14.98
N ASN A 2 -28.47 12.83 -13.93
CA ASN A 2 -27.76 14.01 -13.44
C ASN A 2 -26.41 13.59 -12.86
N THR A 3 -25.32 13.76 -13.60
CA THR A 3 -23.96 13.70 -13.05
C THR A 3 -23.63 15.03 -12.38
N ALA A 4 -24.44 15.43 -11.40
CA ALA A 4 -24.08 16.52 -10.51
C ALA A 4 -22.88 16.01 -9.70
N THR A 5 -21.68 16.50 -10.05
CA THR A 5 -20.44 16.29 -9.30
C THR A 5 -20.68 16.80 -7.89
N LYS A 6 -21.09 15.89 -6.99
CA LYS A 6 -21.30 16.20 -5.58
C LYS A 6 -20.01 16.83 -5.05
N PRO A 7 -20.07 17.98 -4.36
CA PRO A 7 -18.87 18.61 -3.81
C PRO A 7 -18.13 17.57 -2.97
N ARG A 8 -16.85 17.35 -3.33
CA ARG A 8 -16.01 16.34 -2.69
C ARG A 8 -15.75 16.78 -1.26
N HIS A 9 -16.29 16.03 -0.31
CA HIS A 9 -16.17 16.34 1.10
C HIS A 9 -14.87 15.72 1.63
N ILE A 10 -13.82 16.54 1.79
CA ILE A 10 -12.48 16.08 2.15
C ILE A 10 -12.47 15.35 3.51
N GLY A 11 -13.22 15.86 4.49
CA GLY A 11 -13.34 15.21 5.81
C GLY A 11 -13.87 13.76 5.75
N ARG A 12 -14.85 13.48 4.88
CA ARG A 12 -15.38 12.11 4.68
C ARG A 12 -14.34 11.20 4.05
N ASN A 13 -13.56 11.72 3.11
CA ASN A 13 -12.46 10.97 2.49
C ASN A 13 -11.39 10.60 3.52
N ILE A 14 -11.03 11.54 4.40
CA ILE A 14 -10.10 11.31 5.52
C ILE A 14 -10.63 10.21 6.44
N SER A 15 -11.91 10.29 6.84
CA SER A 15 -12.54 9.28 7.70
C SER A 15 -12.48 7.89 7.06
N ARG A 16 -12.80 7.78 5.77
CA ARG A 16 -12.78 6.50 5.05
C ARG A 16 -11.37 5.93 4.91
N ILE A 17 -10.39 6.76 4.57
CA ILE A 17 -8.97 6.33 4.49
C ILE A 17 -8.49 5.87 5.86
N ARG A 18 -8.83 6.59 6.93
CA ARG A 18 -8.49 6.24 8.30
C ARG A 18 -9.06 4.87 8.69
N GLU A 19 -10.34 4.62 8.41
CA GLU A 19 -11.00 3.34 8.66
C GLU A 19 -10.36 2.19 7.89
N LEU A 20 -10.02 2.40 6.61
CA LEU A 20 -9.33 1.41 5.78
C LEU A 20 -7.93 1.05 6.32
N ARG A 21 -7.29 1.98 7.03
CA ARG A 21 -6.03 1.74 7.75
C ARG A 21 -6.21 1.12 9.14
N GLY A 22 -7.45 0.85 9.56
CA GLY A 22 -7.73 0.32 10.90
C GLY A 22 -7.35 1.30 12.03
N MET A 23 -7.26 2.59 11.73
CA MET A 23 -6.80 3.61 12.67
C MET A 23 -8.00 4.24 13.41
N LYS A 24 -7.90 4.38 14.73
CA LYS A 24 -8.91 5.10 15.53
C LYS A 24 -8.71 6.61 15.42
N GLN A 25 -9.76 7.41 15.65
CA GLN A 25 -9.65 8.87 15.65
C GLN A 25 -8.63 9.37 16.68
N GLU A 26 -8.57 8.75 17.85
CA GLU A 26 -7.60 9.06 18.90
C GLU A 26 -6.16 8.80 18.46
N ALA A 27 -5.93 7.74 17.68
CA ALA A 27 -4.60 7.42 17.16
C ALA A 27 -4.13 8.44 16.12
N LEU A 28 -5.04 8.86 15.22
CA LEU A 28 -4.75 9.93 14.27
C LEU A 28 -4.49 11.27 15.00
N ALA A 29 -5.29 11.56 16.02
CA ALA A 29 -5.13 12.75 16.84
C ALA A 29 -3.75 12.81 17.49
N GLN A 30 -3.31 11.70 18.08
CA GLN A 30 -1.97 11.58 18.67
C GLN A 30 -0.86 11.76 17.62
N ALA A 31 -1.04 11.21 16.41
CA ALA A 31 -0.04 11.29 15.35
C ALA A 31 0.20 12.73 14.84
N ILE A 32 -0.82 13.59 14.86
CA ILE A 32 -0.71 15.00 14.46
C ILE A 32 -0.70 15.98 15.65
N GLY A 33 -0.59 15.47 16.88
CA GLY A 33 -0.48 16.30 18.09
C GLY A 33 -1.75 17.11 18.43
N THR A 34 -2.93 16.57 18.13
CA THR A 34 -4.22 17.23 18.38
C THR A 34 -5.16 16.39 19.26
N SER A 35 -6.38 16.86 19.48
CA SER A 35 -7.42 16.14 20.22
C SER A 35 -8.31 15.29 19.32
N GLN A 36 -8.92 14.24 19.87
CA GLN A 36 -9.90 13.43 19.14
C GLN A 36 -11.06 14.29 18.60
N GLN A 37 -11.51 15.27 19.38
CA GLN A 37 -12.59 16.18 19.00
C GLN A 37 -12.19 17.02 17.77
N ALA A 38 -10.92 17.44 17.69
CA ALA A 38 -10.41 18.14 16.52
C ALA A 38 -10.42 17.24 15.27
N ILE A 39 -10.01 15.98 15.38
CA ILE A 39 -10.12 15.01 14.28
C ILE A 39 -11.57 14.80 13.86
N SER A 40 -12.49 14.65 14.81
CA SER A 40 -13.92 14.52 14.50
C SER A 40 -14.46 15.76 13.77
N GLY A 41 -13.99 16.97 14.13
CA GLY A 41 -14.33 18.20 13.43
C GLY A 41 -13.76 18.25 12.01
N ILE A 42 -12.51 17.82 11.82
CA ILE A 42 -11.85 17.70 10.51
C ILE A 42 -12.62 16.74 9.61
N GLU A 43 -13.01 15.56 10.13
CA GLU A 43 -13.78 14.57 9.37
C GLU A 43 -15.19 15.06 9.00
N GLY A 44 -15.77 15.94 9.82
CA GLY A 44 -17.05 16.61 9.54
C GLY A 44 -16.96 17.82 8.61
N SER A 45 -15.76 18.24 8.21
CA SER A 45 -15.55 19.45 7.40
C SER A 45 -15.48 19.12 5.90
N GLU A 46 -16.20 19.90 5.08
CA GLU A 46 -16.15 19.76 3.62
C GLU A 46 -14.78 20.14 3.05
N THR A 47 -14.14 21.15 3.64
CA THR A 47 -12.83 21.67 3.25
C THR A 47 -11.93 21.78 4.48
N ILE A 48 -10.61 21.66 4.26
CA ILE A 48 -9.58 21.70 5.31
C ILE A 48 -8.41 22.54 4.81
N ASP A 49 -7.78 23.31 5.69
CA ASP A 49 -6.59 24.08 5.38
C ASP A 49 -5.48 23.18 4.84
N MET A 50 -4.77 23.64 3.80
CA MET A 50 -3.75 22.82 3.12
C MET A 50 -2.66 22.30 4.07
N GLU A 51 -2.25 23.12 5.04
CA GLU A 51 -1.26 22.75 6.05
C GLU A 51 -1.73 21.56 6.91
N LYS A 52 -2.96 21.63 7.43
CA LYS A 52 -3.59 20.53 8.18
C LYS A 52 -3.82 19.30 7.31
N LEU A 53 -4.23 19.49 6.06
CA LEU A 53 -4.44 18.38 5.13
C LEU A 53 -3.11 17.65 4.85
N SER A 54 -2.00 18.39 4.75
CA SER A 54 -0.66 17.82 4.61
C SER A 54 -0.25 17.01 5.85
N GLU A 55 -0.49 17.52 7.05
CA GLU A 55 -0.22 16.79 8.30
C GLU A 55 -1.04 15.50 8.40
N VAL A 56 -2.33 15.57 8.10
CA VAL A 56 -3.23 14.41 8.08
C VAL A 56 -2.78 13.39 7.01
N ALA A 57 -2.43 13.84 5.81
CA ALA A 57 -1.94 12.97 4.74
C ALA A 57 -0.66 12.24 5.16
N LYS A 58 0.27 12.95 5.80
CA LYS A 58 1.51 12.37 6.33
C LYS A 58 1.24 11.34 7.42
N ALA A 59 0.37 11.65 8.39
CA ALA A 59 0.00 10.72 9.46
C ALA A 59 -0.74 9.48 8.93
N LEU A 60 -1.58 9.66 7.91
CA LEU A 60 -2.24 8.58 7.20
C LEU A 60 -1.35 7.93 6.14
N GLY A 61 -0.08 8.33 5.96
CA GLY A 61 0.85 7.75 4.99
C GLY A 61 0.34 7.72 3.55
N VAL A 62 -0.39 8.75 3.12
CA VAL A 62 -0.93 8.94 1.76
C VAL A 62 -0.53 10.32 1.22
N THR A 63 -0.71 10.55 -0.07
CA THR A 63 -0.56 11.90 -0.66
C THR A 63 -1.82 12.73 -0.45
N ILE A 64 -1.69 14.06 -0.48
CA ILE A 64 -2.84 14.99 -0.46
C ILE A 64 -3.79 14.68 -1.62
N GLU A 65 -3.23 14.47 -2.81
CA GLU A 65 -3.98 14.10 -4.02
C GLU A 65 -4.79 12.82 -3.83
N ALA A 66 -4.29 11.84 -3.07
CA ALA A 66 -5.02 10.61 -2.78
C ALA A 66 -6.24 10.85 -1.89
N ILE A 67 -6.19 11.84 -0.99
CA ILE A 67 -7.35 12.24 -0.18
C ILE A 67 -8.35 13.02 -1.04
N GLU A 68 -7.89 13.93 -1.89
CA GLU A 68 -8.74 14.76 -2.76
C GLU A 68 -9.43 13.95 -3.87
N ASN A 69 -8.73 12.94 -4.41
CA ASN A 69 -9.23 12.05 -5.45
C ASN A 69 -9.78 10.73 -4.90
N PHE A 70 -9.91 10.62 -3.59
CA PHE A 70 -10.44 9.43 -2.97
C PHE A 70 -11.85 9.12 -3.49
N SER A 71 -12.02 7.89 -3.98
CA SER A 71 -13.30 7.30 -4.29
C SER A 71 -13.28 5.83 -3.89
N GLU A 72 -14.43 5.26 -3.49
CA GLU A 72 -14.51 3.85 -3.10
C GLU A 72 -14.08 2.91 -4.25
N GLU A 73 -14.26 3.33 -5.50
CA GLU A 73 -13.83 2.60 -6.69
C GLU A 73 -12.30 2.68 -6.89
N SER A 74 -11.69 3.83 -6.61
CA SER A 74 -10.22 4.00 -6.60
C SER A 74 -9.55 3.12 -5.53
N VAL A 75 -10.24 2.88 -4.41
CA VAL A 75 -9.78 2.00 -3.34
C VAL A 75 -9.75 0.54 -3.76
N LEU A 76 -10.78 0.06 -4.46
CA LEU A 76 -10.78 -1.30 -5.03
C LEU A 76 -9.61 -1.49 -6.00
N ASN A 77 -9.34 -0.49 -6.85
CA ASN A 77 -8.19 -0.50 -7.75
C ASN A 77 -6.86 -0.45 -7.00
N PHE A 78 -6.74 0.36 -5.94
CA PHE A 78 -5.53 0.41 -5.11
C PHE A 78 -5.30 -0.90 -4.36
N PHE A 79 -6.32 -1.53 -3.76
CA PHE A 79 -6.16 -2.82 -3.09
C PHE A 79 -5.80 -3.94 -4.07
N ASN A 80 -6.41 -4.00 -5.26
CA ASN A 80 -6.02 -4.95 -6.29
C ASN A 80 -4.54 -4.77 -6.69
N ASN A 81 -4.07 -3.52 -6.81
CA ASN A 81 -2.67 -3.23 -7.09
C ASN A 81 -1.74 -3.45 -5.87
N PHE A 82 -2.20 -3.21 -4.64
CA PHE A 82 -1.41 -3.34 -3.41
C PHE A 82 -1.21 -4.80 -3.01
N TYR A 83 -2.18 -5.68 -3.25
CA TYR A 83 -1.96 -7.12 -3.09
C TYR A 83 -0.98 -7.67 -4.13
N ASP A 84 -0.99 -7.12 -5.36
CA ASP A 84 -0.02 -7.44 -6.41
C ASP A 84 1.38 -6.79 -6.19
N ASN A 85 1.43 -5.66 -5.47
CA ASN A 85 2.66 -4.90 -5.15
C ASN A 85 3.15 -5.01 -3.70
N SER A 86 2.54 -5.86 -2.85
CA SER A 86 2.94 -5.99 -1.44
C SER A 86 4.34 -6.61 -1.26
N ALA A 87 4.98 -7.03 -2.35
CA ALA A 87 6.40 -7.40 -2.39
C ALA A 87 7.37 -6.22 -2.63
N ASN A 88 6.92 -5.01 -2.93
CA ASN A 88 7.80 -3.88 -3.25
C ASN A 88 7.52 -2.64 -2.39
N ASN A 89 8.06 -2.65 -1.16
CA ASN A 89 8.36 -1.43 -0.45
C ASN A 89 9.56 -0.75 -1.12
N GLY A 90 9.32 0.31 -1.89
CA GLY A 90 10.40 1.20 -2.34
C GLY A 90 10.01 2.21 -3.40
N ALA A 91 10.03 3.49 -3.00
CA ALA A 91 10.14 4.68 -3.85
C ALA A 91 8.88 5.18 -4.59
N GLN A 92 8.22 6.11 -3.90
CA GLN A 92 7.44 7.20 -4.45
C GLN A 92 8.27 8.03 -5.46
N GLY A 93 7.66 8.30 -6.63
CA GLY A 93 7.99 9.27 -7.67
C GLY A 93 9.35 9.97 -7.68
N SER A 94 10.14 9.71 -8.73
CA SER A 94 10.81 10.74 -9.53
C SER A 94 11.50 10.11 -10.74
N SER A 95 11.31 10.74 -11.90
CA SER A 95 12.04 10.59 -13.15
C SER A 95 13.52 10.25 -12.93
N ASN A 96 14.03 9.16 -13.53
CA ASN A 96 15.38 8.98 -14.08
C ASN A 96 15.67 7.49 -14.38
N ASN A 97 15.67 7.14 -15.67
CA ASN A 97 16.43 6.08 -16.36
C ASN A 97 17.19 5.03 -15.53
N ASN A 98 16.48 4.23 -14.73
CA ASN A 98 16.97 2.92 -14.31
C ASN A 98 15.83 1.93 -14.51
N ILE A 99 15.77 1.33 -15.70
CA ILE A 99 14.98 0.13 -15.95
C ILE A 99 15.62 -0.98 -15.09
N LEU A 100 15.26 -1.03 -13.81
CA LEU A 100 15.42 -2.20 -12.99
C LEU A 100 14.37 -3.18 -13.51
N ASN A 101 14.80 -4.03 -14.45
CA ASN A 101 14.00 -5.09 -15.04
C ASN A 101 13.81 -6.22 -14.00
N PHE A 102 13.09 -5.92 -12.91
CA PHE A 102 12.72 -6.90 -11.91
C PHE A 102 11.41 -7.53 -12.36
N ASN A 103 11.51 -8.55 -13.22
CA ASN A 103 10.37 -9.37 -13.59
C ASN A 103 10.20 -10.48 -12.52
N PRO A 104 9.12 -10.46 -11.73
CA PRO A 104 8.91 -11.45 -10.67
C PRO A 104 8.86 -12.89 -11.22
N LEU A 105 8.41 -13.07 -12.47
CA LEU A 105 8.38 -14.39 -13.11
C LEU A 105 9.78 -14.98 -13.28
N ASP A 106 10.77 -14.16 -13.65
CA ASP A 106 12.14 -14.62 -13.84
C ASP A 106 12.74 -15.11 -12.51
N LYS A 107 12.37 -14.48 -11.38
CA LYS A 107 12.79 -14.90 -10.04
C LYS A 107 12.12 -16.18 -9.56
N VAL A 108 10.87 -16.40 -9.95
CA VAL A 108 10.17 -17.65 -9.67
C VAL A 108 10.80 -18.80 -10.46
N VAL A 109 11.13 -18.59 -11.74
CA VAL A 109 11.84 -19.58 -12.56
C VAL A 109 13.20 -19.93 -11.96
N GLU A 110 13.99 -18.93 -11.56
CA GLU A 110 15.29 -19.11 -10.90
C GLU A 110 15.17 -19.94 -9.60
N LEU A 111 14.11 -19.74 -8.80
CA LEU A 111 13.83 -20.54 -7.61
C LEU A 111 13.47 -21.99 -7.95
N TYR A 112 12.66 -22.21 -8.99
CA TYR A 112 12.31 -23.57 -9.44
C TYR A 112 13.54 -24.32 -9.95
N GLU A 113 14.42 -23.67 -10.71
CA GLU A 113 15.67 -24.28 -11.19
C GLU A 113 16.57 -24.70 -10.02
N ARG A 114 16.73 -23.85 -8.99
CA ARG A 114 17.47 -24.21 -7.77
C ARG A 114 16.83 -25.36 -7.00
N LEU A 115 15.50 -25.39 -6.89
CA LEU A 115 14.80 -26.45 -6.18
C LEU A 115 14.97 -27.79 -6.90
N VAL A 116 14.87 -27.80 -8.23
CA VAL A 116 15.13 -29.00 -9.05
C VAL A 116 16.57 -29.47 -8.87
N GLN A 117 17.54 -28.54 -8.81
CA GLN A 117 18.93 -28.90 -8.59
C GLN A 117 19.16 -29.52 -7.20
N ALA A 118 18.57 -28.94 -6.16
CA ALA A 118 18.66 -29.48 -4.79
C ALA A 118 18.05 -30.88 -4.68
N GLU A 119 16.92 -31.15 -5.35
CA GLU A 119 16.33 -32.49 -5.41
C GLU A 119 17.24 -33.48 -6.14
N LYS A 120 17.88 -33.09 -7.25
CA LYS A 120 18.86 -33.94 -7.95
C LYS A 120 20.06 -34.29 -7.09
N GLU A 121 20.64 -33.30 -6.40
CA GLU A 121 21.79 -33.50 -5.51
C GLU A 121 21.45 -34.42 -4.34
N LYS A 122 20.24 -34.27 -3.78
CA LYS A 122 19.73 -35.14 -2.72
C LYS A 122 19.55 -36.58 -3.20
N VAL A 123 18.98 -36.78 -4.39
CA VAL A 123 18.84 -38.12 -4.99
C VAL A 123 20.21 -38.74 -5.24
N GLU A 124 21.17 -37.99 -5.80
CA GLU A 124 22.53 -38.48 -6.02
C GLU A 124 23.23 -38.88 -4.72
N TYR A 125 23.07 -38.08 -3.66
CA TYR A 125 23.59 -38.40 -2.34
C TYR A 125 22.99 -39.69 -1.78
N LEU A 126 21.67 -39.86 -1.90
CA LEU A 126 20.97 -41.09 -1.49
C LEU A 126 21.42 -42.30 -2.32
N GLU A 127 21.62 -42.16 -3.63
CA GLU A 127 22.15 -43.23 -4.47
C GLU A 127 23.57 -43.64 -4.07
N LYS A 128 24.44 -42.68 -3.73
CA LYS A 128 25.80 -42.96 -3.23
C LYS A 128 25.76 -43.74 -1.91
N LEU A 129 24.87 -43.37 -0.99
CA LEU A 129 24.67 -44.10 0.26
C LEU A 129 24.14 -45.53 0.04
N LEU A 130 23.26 -45.73 -0.95
CA LEU A 130 22.73 -47.04 -1.30
C LEU A 130 23.75 -47.94 -2.02
N LYS A 131 24.63 -47.37 -2.86
CA LYS A 131 25.71 -48.09 -3.55
C LYS A 131 26.91 -48.44 -2.64
N GLY A 132 27.00 -47.83 -1.45
CA GLY A 132 28.01 -48.10 -0.43
C GLY A 132 27.65 -49.23 0.56
N LYS A 133 26.53 -49.93 0.33
CA LYS A 133 26.16 -51.20 1.00
C LYS A 133 26.32 -52.36 0.04
#